data_AF-A0A1I4MMB5-F1
#
_entry.id   AF-A0A1I4MMB5-F1
#
_cell.length_a   1.000
_cell.length_b   1.000
_cell.length_c   1.000
_cell.angle_alpha   90.00
_cell.angle_beta   90.00
_cell.angle_gamma   90.00
#
_symmetry.space_group_name_H-M   'P 1'
#
loop_
_entity.id
_entity.type
_entity.pdbx_description
1 polymer ?
#
loop_
_entity_poly.entity_id
_entity_poly.type
_entity_poly.pdbx_seq_one_letter_code
_entity_poly.pdbx_strand_id
1 'polypeptide(L)'
;MHLRLSQTYIEHLAWQECVRKYDREHTLFHCNPPYWGTAAYGVDFGLEQYAQIAELAKTIKGKMIMSVNDISEMHEVFKGLAMHRLRSTIP
;
A
#
# COMPACT_ATOMS: atom_id res chain seq x y z
N MET A 1 8.86 -3.21 -24.81
CA MET A 1 8.24 -2.26 -23.85
C MET A 1 6.91 -1.68 -24.35
N HIS A 2 6.72 -1.45 -25.66
CA HIS A 2 5.57 -0.73 -26.24
C HIS A 2 4.16 -1.29 -25.88
N LEU A 3 3.99 -2.62 -25.77
CA LEU A 3 2.68 -3.21 -25.43
C LEU A 3 2.40 -3.33 -23.93
N ARG A 4 3.43 -3.27 -23.06
CA ARG A 4 3.23 -3.47 -21.61
C ARG A 4 2.44 -2.34 -20.95
N LEU A 5 2.47 -1.15 -21.56
CA LEU A 5 1.83 0.05 -21.04
C LEU A 5 0.57 0.44 -21.82
N SER A 6 0.17 -0.32 -22.84
CA SER A 6 -0.96 0.05 -23.71
C SER A 6 -2.32 0.07 -22.99
N GLN A 7 -2.40 -0.54 -21.81
CA GLN A 7 -3.57 -0.50 -20.92
C GLN A 7 -3.22 0.10 -19.55
N THR A 8 -2.20 0.95 -19.49
CA THR A 8 -1.77 1.64 -18.27
C THR A 8 -2.27 3.07 -18.27
N TYR A 9 -2.91 3.45 -17.15
CA TYR A 9 -3.25 4.82 -16.84
C TYR A 9 -2.21 5.36 -15.86
N ILE A 10 -1.72 6.57 -16.10
CA ILE A 10 -0.81 7.29 -15.19
C ILE A 10 -1.61 8.45 -14.62
N GLU A 11 -1.68 8.53 -13.29
CA GLU A 11 -2.44 9.54 -12.56
C GLU A 11 -1.51 10.40 -11.73
N HIS A 12 -1.77 11.70 -11.69
CA HIS A 12 -1.16 12.63 -10.75
C HIS A 12 -2.22 13.07 -9.73
N LEU A 13 -2.77 12.09 -9.00
CA LEU A 13 -3.77 12.28 -7.96
C LEU A 13 -3.19 11.90 -6.60
N ALA A 14 -3.80 12.39 -5.53
CA ALA A 14 -3.56 11.83 -4.20
C ALA A 14 -3.92 10.33 -4.22
N TRP A 15 -3.13 9.51 -3.52
CA TRP A 15 -3.26 8.06 -3.62
C TRP A 15 -4.64 7.56 -3.15
N GLN A 16 -5.28 8.25 -2.20
CA GLN A 16 -6.64 7.97 -1.74
C GLN A 16 -7.66 8.15 -2.85
N GLU A 17 -7.50 9.18 -3.69
CA GLU A 17 -8.36 9.42 -4.85
C GLU A 17 -8.16 8.36 -5.92
N CYS A 18 -6.93 7.90 -6.13
CA CYS A 18 -6.66 6.77 -7.01
C CYS A 18 -7.40 5.51 -6.53
N VAL A 19 -7.36 5.21 -5.22
CA VAL A 19 -8.09 4.07 -4.67
C VAL A 19 -9.59 4.23 -4.90
N ARG A 20 -10.17 5.38 -4.55
CA ARG A 20 -11.59 5.67 -4.76
C ARG A 20 -12.02 5.54 -6.23
N LYS A 21 -11.22 6.07 -7.16
CA LYS A 21 -11.52 6.07 -8.60
C LYS A 21 -11.57 4.66 -9.18
N TYR A 22 -10.72 3.76 -8.69
CA TYR A 22 -10.53 2.42 -9.24
C TYR A 22 -11.12 1.30 -8.39
N ASP A 23 -11.81 1.63 -7.29
CA ASP A 23 -12.39 0.61 -6.40
C ASP A 23 -13.62 -0.07 -7.02
N ARG A 24 -13.45 -1.37 -7.30
CA ARG A 24 -14.44 -2.28 -7.87
C ARG A 24 -14.07 -3.69 -7.40
N GLU A 25 -15.05 -4.59 -7.40
CA GLU A 25 -14.95 -5.95 -6.83
C GLU A 25 -13.75 -6.76 -7.34
N HIS A 26 -13.32 -6.52 -8.58
CA HIS A 26 -12.22 -7.25 -9.22
C HIS A 26 -10.91 -6.44 -9.32
N THR A 27 -10.81 -5.29 -8.65
CA THR A 27 -9.54 -4.56 -8.55
C THR A 27 -8.67 -5.16 -7.45
N LEU A 28 -7.38 -5.33 -7.78
CA LEU A 28 -6.32 -5.57 -6.82
C LEU A 28 -5.45 -4.30 -6.72
N PHE A 29 -5.42 -3.70 -5.53
CA PHE A 29 -4.52 -2.61 -5.19
C PHE A 29 -3.22 -3.19 -4.64
N HIS A 30 -2.10 -2.87 -5.29
CA HIS A 30 -0.76 -3.13 -4.76
C HIS A 30 -0.18 -1.83 -4.23
N CYS A 31 -0.03 -1.74 -2.91
CA CYS A 31 0.47 -0.55 -2.23
C CYS A 31 1.92 -0.78 -1.78
N ASN A 32 2.82 0.10 -2.19
CA ASN A 32 4.23 0.06 -1.81
C ASN A 32 4.64 1.40 -1.21
N PRO A 33 4.16 1.74 0.00
CA PRO A 33 4.53 2.99 0.65
C PRO A 33 6.02 2.98 1.02
N PRO A 34 6.60 4.14 1.35
CA PRO A 34 7.85 4.22 2.10
C PRO A 34 7.88 3.25 3.29
N TYR A 35 9.06 2.76 3.70
CA TYR A 35 9.15 1.99 4.95
C TYR A 35 9.32 2.94 6.13
N TRP A 36 8.43 2.81 7.12
CA TRP A 36 8.40 3.70 8.28
C TRP A 36 9.72 3.65 9.07
N GLY A 37 10.21 4.83 9.49
CA GLY A 37 11.45 4.94 10.27
C GLY A 37 12.73 4.60 9.50
N THR A 38 12.63 4.28 8.21
CA THR A 38 13.80 4.16 7.33
C THR A 38 14.05 5.49 6.66
N ALA A 39 15.32 5.87 6.47
CA ALA A 39 15.70 7.10 5.81
C ALA A 39 15.39 7.03 4.29
N ALA A 40 14.13 7.11 3.90
CA ALA A 40 13.70 7.15 2.51
C ALA A 40 12.29 7.76 2.49
N TYR A 41 11.93 8.79 1.74
CA TYR A 41 12.17 9.04 0.31
C TYR A 41 12.28 10.56 0.02
N GLY A 42 12.68 11.38 1.00
CA GLY A 42 12.69 12.85 0.88
C GLY A 42 11.30 13.48 0.88
N VAL A 43 10.26 12.72 1.24
CA VAL A 43 8.87 13.15 1.35
C VAL A 43 8.32 12.67 2.68
N ASP A 44 7.61 13.53 3.40
CA ASP A 44 6.95 13.17 4.65
C ASP A 44 5.79 12.21 4.37
N PHE A 45 5.92 10.98 4.89
CA PHE A 45 4.87 9.97 4.85
C PHE A 45 4.63 9.47 6.27
N GLY A 46 3.79 10.21 7.00
CA GLY A 46 3.51 10.00 8.42
C GLY A 46 2.72 8.73 8.72
N LEU A 47 2.67 8.33 10.00
CA LEU A 47 1.91 7.17 10.47
C LEU A 47 0.42 7.25 10.10
N GLU A 48 -0.14 8.44 10.01
CA GLU A 48 -1.52 8.69 9.61
C GLU A 48 -1.84 8.19 8.20
N GLN A 49 -0.85 8.14 7.31
CA GLN A 49 -1.05 7.60 5.97
C GLN A 49 -1.23 6.07 6.03
N TYR A 50 -0.44 5.37 6.85
CA TYR A 50 -0.60 3.93 7.03
C TYR A 50 -1.92 3.58 7.71
N ALA A 51 -2.38 4.41 8.67
CA ALA A 51 -3.70 4.26 9.26
C ALA A 51 -4.83 4.38 8.22
N GLN A 52 -4.72 5.32 7.29
CA GLN A 52 -5.67 5.44 6.17
C GLN A 52 -5.62 4.23 5.23
N ILE A 53 -4.43 3.70 4.96
CA ILE A 53 -4.29 2.47 4.17
C ILE A 53 -4.98 1.30 4.89
N ALA A 54 -4.79 1.15 6.20
CA ALA A 54 -5.40 0.09 6.99
C ALA A 54 -6.93 0.18 6.98
N GLU A 55 -7.48 1.39 7.05
CA GLU A 55 -8.92 1.61 6.97
C GLU A 55 -9.48 1.28 5.58
N LEU A 56 -8.80 1.72 4.52
CA LEU A 56 -9.20 1.39 3.16
C LEU A 56 -9.11 -0.11 2.89
N ALA A 57 -8.08 -0.79 3.37
CA ALA A 57 -7.96 -2.24 3.24
C ALA A 57 -9.14 -3.02 3.86
N LYS A 58 -9.87 -2.44 4.82
CA LYS A 58 -11.06 -3.03 5.45
C LYS A 58 -12.37 -2.66 4.74
N THR A 59 -12.41 -1.56 3.99
CA THR A 59 -13.66 -0.93 3.53
C THR A 59 -13.85 -0.93 2.02
N ILE A 60 -12.78 -1.09 1.23
CA ILE A 60 -12.86 -1.15 -0.24
C ILE A 60 -13.61 -2.39 -0.73
N LYS A 61 -14.16 -2.31 -1.95
CA LYS A 61 -14.79 -3.45 -2.65
C LYS A 61 -13.76 -4.43 -3.20
N GLY A 62 -12.61 -3.90 -3.64
CA GLY A 62 -11.52 -4.69 -4.18
C GLY A 62 -10.69 -5.39 -3.10
N LYS A 63 -9.49 -5.81 -3.47
CA LYS A 63 -8.50 -6.37 -2.54
C LYS A 63 -7.27 -5.47 -2.47
N MET A 64 -6.61 -5.44 -1.33
CA MET A 64 -5.36 -4.70 -1.14
C MET A 64 -4.26 -5.63 -0.66
N ILE A 65 -3.07 -5.50 -1.24
CA ILE A 65 -1.84 -6.14 -0.78
C ILE A 65 -0.80 -5.03 -0.62
N MET A 66 -0.04 -5.10 0.46
CA MET A 66 1.06 -4.18 0.72
C MET A 66 2.25 -4.89 1.34
N SER A 67 3.42 -4.30 1.18
CA SER A 67 4.63 -4.71 1.89
C SER A 67 5.10 -3.55 2.77
N VAL A 68 5.37 -3.84 4.04
CA VAL A 68 5.88 -2.90 5.05
C VAL A 68 7.00 -3.55 5.84
N ASN A 69 7.78 -2.75 6.57
CA ASN A 69 8.78 -3.28 7.49
C ASN A 69 8.11 -3.95 8.70
N ASP A 70 8.77 -4.99 9.21
CA ASP A 70 8.28 -5.81 10.31
C ASP A 70 8.64 -5.17 11.67
N ILE A 71 7.88 -4.14 12.04
CA ILE A 71 8.08 -3.34 13.27
C ILE A 71 6.76 -3.16 14.03
N SER A 72 6.85 -2.89 15.33
CA SER A 72 5.68 -2.79 16.23
C SER A 72 4.62 -1.82 15.74
N GLU A 73 5.03 -0.66 15.18
CA GLU A 73 4.11 0.35 14.65
C GLU A 73 3.26 -0.20 13.50
N MET A 74 3.86 -0.96 12.58
CA MET A 74 3.12 -1.58 11.47
C MET A 74 2.19 -2.70 11.96
N HIS A 75 2.61 -3.47 12.96
CA HIS A 75 1.73 -4.47 13.59
C HIS A 75 0.49 -3.83 14.24
N GLU A 76 0.67 -2.70 14.92
CA GLU A 76 -0.45 -1.97 15.53
C GLU A 76 -1.35 -1.32 14.48
N VAL A 77 -0.78 -0.66 13.47
CA VAL A 77 -1.56 -0.02 12.40
C VAL A 77 -2.41 -1.04 11.63
N PHE A 78 -1.83 -2.19 11.28
CA PHE A 78 -2.52 -3.20 10.46
C PHE A 78 -3.20 -4.30 11.29
N LYS A 79 -3.39 -4.06 12.58
CA LYS A 79 -4.09 -4.98 13.48
C LYS A 79 -5.48 -5.34 12.94
N GLY A 80 -5.76 -6.64 12.90
CA GLY A 80 -7.01 -7.21 12.38
C GLY A 80 -6.99 -7.53 10.89
N LEU A 81 -5.89 -7.25 10.18
CA LEU A 81 -5.67 -7.70 8.80
C LEU A 81 -4.81 -8.96 8.75
N ALA A 82 -4.91 -9.70 7.65
CA ALA A 82 -4.06 -10.86 7.40
C ALA A 82 -2.61 -10.41 7.13
N MET A 83 -1.68 -10.84 7.98
CA MET A 83 -0.25 -10.48 7.89
C MET A 83 0.60 -11.73 7.69
N HIS A 84 1.52 -11.66 6.74
CA HIS A 84 2.48 -12.74 6.45
C HIS A 84 3.90 -12.18 6.56
N ARG A 85 4.66 -12.69 7.54
CA ARG A 85 6.07 -12.35 7.69
C ARG A 85 6.89 -13.06 6.61
N LEU A 86 7.57 -12.30 5.78
CA LEU A 86 8.54 -12.82 4.82
C LEU A 86 9.91 -12.85 5.48
N ARG A 87 10.61 -13.98 5.39
CA ARG A 87 12.04 -14.06 5.73
C ARG A 87 12.81 -13.91 4.44
N SER A 88 13.49 -12.78 4.22
CA SER A 88 14.46 -12.70 3.14
C SER A 88 15.74 -13.40 3.57
N THR A 89 16.12 -14.46 2.87
CA THR A 89 17.38 -15.19 3.10
C THR A 89 18.57 -14.50 2.41
N ILE A 90 18.57 -13.17 2.38
CA ILE A 90 19.68 -12.40 1.82
C ILE A 90 20.58 -12.00 3.01
N PRO A 91 21.85 -12.45 3.04
CA PRO A 91 22.77 -12.16 4.13
C PRO A 91 23.10 -10.67 4.27
#